data_AF-A0A3S0TMS3-F1
#
_entry.id   AF-A0A3S0TMS3-F1
#
_cell.length_a   1.000
_cell.length_b   1.000
_cell.length_c   1.000
_cell.angle_alpha   90.00
_cell.angle_beta   90.00
_cell.angle_gamma   90.00
#
_symmetry.space_group_name_H-M   'P 1'
#
loop_
_entity.id
_entity.type
_entity.pdbx_description
1 polymer ?
#
loop_
_entity_poly.entity_id
_entity_poly.type
_entity_poly.pdbx_seq_one_letter_code
_entity_poly.pdbx_strand_id
1 'polypeptide(L)' 'MFNFTTKQKWVINGSLLGMTLLALIGLLCYFLKLLIPAIVLLSIAGLGFFAIMIMWLVMERHNKKK' A
#
# COMPACT_ATOMS: atom_id res chain seq x y z
N MET A 1 -14.84 12.81 9.04
CA MET A 1 -13.38 12.82 9.35
C MET A 1 -13.07 11.50 10.02
N PHE A 2 -12.34 10.59 9.37
CA PHE A 2 -12.14 9.23 9.88
C PHE A 2 -11.51 9.27 11.28
N ASN A 3 -12.13 8.59 12.25
CA ASN A 3 -11.71 8.66 13.66
C ASN A 3 -10.47 7.82 13.97
N PHE A 4 -9.58 7.61 12.99
CA PHE A 4 -8.37 6.79 13.16
C PHE A 4 -7.46 7.36 14.24
N THR A 5 -7.01 6.48 15.13
CA THR A 5 -5.99 6.83 16.13
C THR A 5 -4.70 7.29 15.44
N THR A 6 -3.91 8.14 16.10
CA THR A 6 -2.62 8.62 15.58
C THR A 6 -1.70 7.48 15.16
N LYS A 7 -1.72 6.35 15.87
CA LYS A 7 -0.96 5.13 15.54
C LYS A 7 -1.45 4.48 14.24
N GLN A 8 -2.76 4.36 14.03
CA GLN A 8 -3.32 3.79 12.80
C GLN A 8 -3.02 4.64 11.57
N LYS A 9 -3.12 5.97 11.68
CA LYS A 9 -2.74 6.90 10.60
C LYS A 9 -1.28 6.72 10.20
N TRP A 10 -0.39 6.56 11.18
CA TRP A 10 1.03 6.38 10.93
C TRP A 10 1.33 5.05 10.23
N VAL A 11 0.68 3.96 10.67
CA VAL A 11 0.79 2.64 10.02
C VAL A 11 0.32 2.73 8.56
N ILE A 12 -0.85 3.32 8.31
CA ILE A 12 -1.39 3.43 6.95
C ILE A 12 -0.49 4.29 6.06
N ASN A 13 -0.01 5.45 6.55
CA ASN A 13 0.92 6.29 5.78
C ASN A 13 2.25 5.58 5.51
N GLY A 14 2.80 4.86 6.50
CA GLY A 14 4.01 4.08 6.34
C GLY A 14 3.85 2.96 5.30
N SER A 15 2.72 2.24 5.34
CA SER A 15 2.40 1.21 4.35
C SER A 15 2.21 1.80 2.95
N LEU A 16 1.54 2.94 2.83
CA LEU A 16 1.36 3.64 1.54
C LEU A 16 2.70 4.11 0.97
N LEU A 17 3.56 4.71 1.78
CA LEU A 17 4.91 5.11 1.37
C LEU A 17 5.74 3.91 0.92
N GLY A 18 5.70 2.81 1.68
CA GLY A 18 6.40 1.57 1.33
C GLY A 18 5.95 1.01 -0.02
N MET A 19 4.64 0.92 -0.26
CA MET A 19 4.10 0.45 -1.54
C MET A 19 4.43 1.39 -2.70
N THR A 20 4.42 2.71 -2.45
CA THR A 20 4.78 3.71 -3.46
C THR A 20 6.25 3.59 -3.86
N LEU A 21 7.15 3.39 -2.91
CA LEU A 21 8.57 3.13 -3.17
C LEU A 21 8.78 1.83 -3.97
N LEU A 22 8.08 0.76 -3.59
CA LEU A 22 8.10 -0.52 -4.30
C LEU A 22 7.65 -0.38 -5.76
N ALA A 23 6.57 0.37 -5.99
CA ALA A 23 6.07 0.66 -7.34
C ALA A 23 7.08 1.51 -8.15
N LEU A 24 7.72 2.50 -7.52
CA LEU A 24 8.77 3.32 -8.14
C LEU A 24 9.98 2.48 -8.58
N ILE A 25 10.40 1.53 -7.75
CA ILE A 25 11.47 0.58 -8.10
C ILE A 25 11.03 -0.32 -9.26
N GLY A 26 9.80 -0.84 -9.22
CA GLY A 26 9.23 -1.61 -10.33
C GLY A 26 9.19 -0.83 -11.64
N LEU A 27 8.84 0.45 -11.58
CA LEU A 27 8.85 1.36 -12.73
C LEU A 27 10.27 1.62 -13.26
N LEU A 28 11.25 1.80 -12.38
CA LEU A 28 12.67 1.90 -12.75
C LEU A 28 13.15 0.63 -13.47
N CYS A 29 12.80 -0.56 -12.96
CA CYS A 29 13.11 -1.83 -13.63
C CYS A 29 12.46 -1.92 -15.02
N TYR A 30 11.24 -1.39 -15.18
CA TYR A 30 10.56 -1.33 -16.47
C TYR A 30 11.34 -0.46 -17.49
N PHE A 31 11.80 0.73 -17.08
CA PHE A 31 12.64 1.59 -17.93
C PHE A 31 13.96 0.94 -18.33
N LEU A 32 14.55 0.14 -17.44
CA LEU A 32 15.77 -0.64 -17.70
C LEU A 32 15.53 -1.88 -18.58
N LYS A 33 14.31 -2.06 -19.13
CA LYS A 33 13.88 -3.23 -19.93
C LYS A 33 13.94 -4.56 -19.18
N LEU A 34 14.02 -4.53 -17.85
CA LEU A 34 13.93 -5.70 -16.99
C LEU A 34 12.45 -6.03 -16.76
N LEU A 35 11.77 -6.48 -17.82
CA LEU A 35 10.31 -6.66 -17.83
C LEU A 35 9.81 -7.66 -16.78
N ILE A 36 10.48 -8.80 -16.61
CA ILE A 36 10.07 -9.83 -15.65
C ILE A 36 10.07 -9.28 -14.22
N PRO A 37 11.18 -8.74 -13.66
CA PRO A 37 11.17 -8.21 -12.31
C PRO A 37 10.28 -6.97 -12.18
N ALA A 38 10.14 -6.14 -13.21
CA ALA A 38 9.21 -5.02 -13.20
C ALA A 38 7.75 -5.48 -13.00
N ILE A 39 7.30 -6.49 -13.76
CA ILE A 39 5.96 -7.06 -13.63
C ILE A 39 5.74 -7.63 -12.23
N VAL A 40 6.72 -8.37 -11.70
CA VAL A 40 6.63 -8.94 -10.35
C VAL A 40 6.52 -7.85 -9.29
N LEU A 41 7.40 -6.84 -9.33
CA LEU A 41 7.41 -5.75 -8.35
C LEU A 41 6.12 -4.91 -8.41
N LEU A 42 5.66 -4.58 -9.62
CA LEU A 42 4.40 -3.83 -9.81
C LEU A 42 3.18 -4.65 -9.35
N SER A 43 3.18 -5.97 -9.59
CA SER A 43 2.11 -6.86 -9.13
C SER A 43 2.08 -6.95 -7.60
N ILE A 44 3.24 -7.07 -6.95
CA ILE A 44 3.34 -7.07 -5.48
C ILE A 44 2.85 -5.74 -4.91
N ALA A 45 3.22 -4.61 -5.52
CA ALA A 45 2.75 -3.29 -5.09
C ALA A 45 1.22 -3.17 -5.24
N GLY A 46 0.66 -3.65 -6.35
CA GLY A 46 -0.79 -3.65 -6.59
C GLY A 46 -1.57 -4.51 -5.58
N LEU A 47 -1.14 -5.76 -5.36
CA LEU A 47 -1.74 -6.66 -4.37
C LEU A 47 -1.60 -6.11 -2.94
N GLY A 48 -0.44 -5.52 -2.63
CA GLY A 48 -0.20 -4.87 -1.35
C GLY A 48 -1.12 -3.67 -1.11
N PHE A 49 -1.41 -2.89 -2.15
CA PHE A 49 -2.37 -1.77 -2.05
C PHE A 49 -3.79 -2.27 -1.75
N PHE A 50 -4.21 -3.37 -2.38
CA PHE A 50 -5.48 -4.02 -2.06
C PHE A 50 -5.55 -4.50 -0.61
N ALA A 51 -4.48 -5.10 -0.09
CA ALA A 51 -4.42 -5.52 1.30
C ALA A 51 -4.55 -4.33 2.28
N ILE A 52 -3.88 -3.21 2.01
CA ILE A 52 -3.99 -1.98 2.80
C ILE A 52 -5.42 -1.44 2.76
N MET A 53 -6.07 -1.46 1.60
CA MET A 53 -7.46 -1.01 1.45
C MET A 53 -8.43 -1.87 2.29
N ILE A 54 -8.26 -3.20 2.28
CA ILE A 54 -9.06 -4.10 3.13
C ILE A 54 -8.82 -3.80 4.60
N MET A 55 -7.55 -3.66 5.01
CA MET A 55 -7.19 -3.33 6.40
C MET A 55 -7.81 -2.00 6.85
N TRP A 56 -7.80 -0.98 5.99
CA TRP A 56 -8.46 0.30 6.24
C TRP A 56 -9.96 0.10 6.50
N LEU A 57 -10.67 -0.61 5.62
CA LEU A 57 -12.11 -0.85 5.76
C LEU A 57 -12.45 -1.59 7.05
N VAL A 58 -11.64 -2.58 7.44
CA VAL A 58 -11.78 -3.31 8.71
C VAL A 58 -11.58 -2.37 9.89
N MET A 59 -10.52 -1.55 9.88
CA MET A 59 -10.27 -0.57 10.95
C MET A 59 -11.37 0.47 11.05
N GLU A 60 -11.90 0.96 9.93
CA GLU A 60 -13.00 1.92 9.92
C GLU A 60 -14.27 1.33 10.55
N ARG A 61 -14.62 0.08 10.20
CA ARG A 61 -15.77 -0.61 10.83
C ARG A 61 -15.60 -0.77 12.33
N HIS A 62 -14.40 -1.13 12.80
CA HIS A 62 -14.14 -1.24 14.24
C HIS A 62 -14.26 0.11 14.96
N ASN A 63 -13.80 1.18 14.32
CA ASN A 63 -13.83 2.51 14.92
C ASN A 63 -15.21 3.16 14.91
N LYS A 64 -16.09 2.81 13.97
CA LYS A 64 -17.49 3.28 13.96
C LYS A 64 -18.39 2.53 14.95
N LYS A 65 -17.94 1.38 15.47
CA LYS A 65 -18.64 0.59 16.49
C LYS A 65 -18.28 0.99 17.92
N LYS A 66 -17.21 1.78 18.11
CA LYS A 66 -16.86 2.45 19.37
C LYS A 66 -17.35 3.88 19.33
#